data_AF-A0A1M5S4F1-F1
#
_entry.id   AF-A0A1M5S4F1-F1
#
_cell.length_a   1.000
_cell.length_b   1.000
_cell.length_c   1.000
_cell.angle_alpha   90.00
_cell.angle_beta   90.00
_cell.angle_gamma   90.00
#
_symmetry.space_group_name_H-M   'P 1'
#
loop_
_entity.id
_entity.type
_entity.pdbx_description
1 polymer ?
#
loop_
_entity_poly.entity_id
_entity_poly.type
_entity_poly.pdbx_seq_one_letter_code
_entity_poly.pdbx_strand_id
1 'polypeptide(L)'
;MLTFYWYPNCGTCKKAKKWLDNHQVNYKPIHIVQNPPNKEDILELMQKSGMPAKKFFNTSGKKYRELNMKEKIADATEEEMAEILASDGMLIKRPIVTDGSNVTVGFKEEEFEKNWL
;
A
#
# COMPACT_ATOMS: atom_id res chain seq x y z
N MET A 1 5.83 -12.46 10.66
CA MET A 1 4.37 -12.24 10.70
C MET A 1 4.06 -11.11 9.73
N LEU A 2 3.12 -11.30 8.80
CA LEU A 2 2.85 -10.26 7.79
C LEU A 2 2.11 -9.07 8.40
N THR A 3 2.35 -7.88 7.87
CA THR A 3 1.52 -6.69 8.10
C THR A 3 0.67 -6.46 6.86
N PHE A 4 -0.64 -6.32 7.03
CA PHE A 4 -1.62 -6.13 5.96
C PHE A 4 -2.32 -4.78 6.10
N TYR A 5 -1.80 -3.77 5.41
CA TYR A 5 -2.43 -2.45 5.32
C TYR A 5 -3.60 -2.52 4.35
N TRP A 6 -4.81 -2.32 4.88
CA TRP A 6 -6.04 -2.52 4.12
C TRP A 6 -7.11 -1.50 4.48
N TYR A 7 -8.14 -1.45 3.64
CA TYR A 7 -9.35 -0.68 3.88
C TYR A 7 -10.57 -1.59 3.72
N PRO A 8 -11.46 -1.73 4.72
CA PRO A 8 -12.59 -2.66 4.68
C PRO A 8 -13.51 -2.48 3.48
N ASN A 9 -13.70 -1.24 3.00
CA ASN A 9 -14.57 -0.96 1.85
C ASN A 9 -13.85 -1.08 0.49
N CYS A 10 -12.61 -1.58 0.45
CA CYS A 10 -11.89 -1.81 -0.81
C CYS A 10 -12.07 -3.25 -1.31
N GLY A 11 -12.67 -3.42 -2.49
CA GLY A 11 -12.88 -4.73 -3.11
C GLY A 11 -11.57 -5.52 -3.32
N THR A 12 -10.50 -4.86 -3.78
CA THR A 12 -9.17 -5.47 -3.92
C THR A 12 -8.59 -5.95 -2.59
N CYS A 13 -8.80 -5.17 -1.51
CA CYS A 13 -8.38 -5.59 -0.16
C CYS A 13 -9.17 -6.82 0.31
N LYS A 14 -10.49 -6.86 0.08
CA LYS A 14 -11.31 -8.04 0.43
C LYS A 14 -10.82 -9.30 -0.29
N LYS A 15 -10.44 -9.19 -1.57
CA LYS A 15 -9.86 -10.30 -2.34
C LYS A 15 -8.54 -10.78 -1.76
N ALA A 16 -7.61 -9.86 -1.49
CA ALA A 16 -6.33 -10.18 -0.87
C ALA A 16 -6.48 -10.82 0.50
N LYS A 17 -7.37 -10.28 1.34
CA LYS A 17 -7.66 -10.83 2.66
C LYS A 17 -8.17 -12.28 2.55
N LYS A 18 -9.15 -12.52 1.68
CA LYS A 18 -9.68 -13.87 1.43
C LYS A 18 -8.59 -14.83 0.95
N TRP A 19 -7.71 -14.36 0.08
CA TRP A 19 -6.59 -15.17 -0.42
C TRP A 19 -5.64 -15.57 0.72
N LEU A 20 -5.25 -14.63 1.58
CA LEU A 20 -4.39 -14.90 2.75
C LEU A 20 -5.07 -15.87 3.73
N ASP A 21 -6.36 -15.65 4.01
CA ASP A 21 -7.17 -16.52 4.88
C ASP A 21 -7.25 -17.95 4.33
N ASN A 22 -7.51 -18.10 3.03
CA ASN A 22 -7.63 -19.40 2.36
C ASN A 22 -6.34 -20.21 2.40
N HIS A 23 -5.19 -19.55 2.34
CA HIS A 23 -3.87 -20.18 2.40
C HIS A 23 -3.31 -20.25 3.82
N GLN A 24 -4.11 -19.91 4.84
CA GLN A 24 -3.72 -19.95 6.25
C GLN A 24 -2.47 -19.11 6.58
N VAL A 25 -2.24 -18.04 5.82
CA VAL A 25 -1.11 -17.13 6.03
C VAL A 25 -1.47 -16.16 7.16
N ASN A 26 -0.65 -16.14 8.22
CA ASN A 26 -0.86 -15.25 9.37
C ASN A 26 -0.44 -13.80 9.09
N TYR A 27 -1.34 -12.86 9.37
CA TYR A 27 -1.09 -11.43 9.20
C TYR A 27 -1.73 -10.58 10.31
N LYS A 28 -1.15 -9.39 10.52
CA LYS A 28 -1.69 -8.31 11.34
C LYS A 28 -2.40 -7.30 10.42
N PRO A 29 -3.75 -7.23 10.44
CA PRO A 29 -4.47 -6.24 9.65
C PRO A 29 -4.34 -4.84 10.27
N ILE A 30 -3.99 -3.85 9.44
CA ILE A 30 -3.94 -2.43 9.84
C ILE A 30 -4.86 -1.62 8.93
N HIS A 31 -5.76 -0.85 9.53
CA HIS A 31 -6.67 0.02 8.79
C HIS A 31 -5.91 1.22 8.23
N ILE A 32 -5.54 1.19 6.95
CA ILE A 32 -4.58 2.12 6.32
C ILE A 32 -4.98 3.60 6.39
N VAL A 33 -6.28 3.89 6.56
CA VAL A 33 -6.79 5.27 6.66
C VAL A 33 -6.85 5.78 8.09
N GLN A 34 -7.08 4.89 9.06
CA GLN A 34 -7.17 5.28 10.47
C GLN A 34 -5.80 5.25 11.14
N ASN A 35 -4.96 4.32 10.69
CA ASN A 35 -3.59 4.11 11.14
C ASN A 35 -2.71 4.02 9.89
N PRO A 36 -2.53 5.14 9.15
CA PRO A 36 -1.59 5.15 8.04
C PRO A 36 -0.16 4.86 8.56
N PRO A 37 0.68 4.18 7.77
CA PRO A 37 2.10 4.11 8.05
C PRO A 37 2.69 5.53 8.06
N ASN A 38 3.69 5.75 8.93
CA ASN A 38 4.37 7.05 9.01
C ASN A 38 5.28 7.26 7.77
N LYS A 39 5.93 8.42 7.68
CA LYS A 39 6.78 8.77 6.54
C LYS A 39 7.94 7.78 6.38
N GLU A 40 8.60 7.43 7.48
CA GLU A 40 9.76 6.54 7.53
C GLU A 40 9.37 5.12 7.08
N ASP A 41 8.25 4.60 7.59
CA ASP A 41 7.67 3.32 7.20
C ASP A 41 7.34 3.30 5.70
N ILE A 42 6.78 4.38 5.17
CA ILE A 42 6.46 4.47 3.73
C ILE A 42 7.72 4.46 2.88
N LEU A 43 8.77 5.18 3.28
CA LEU A 43 10.07 5.16 2.59
C LEU A 43 10.68 3.76 2.60
N GLU A 44 10.65 3.07 3.74
CA GLU A 44 11.10 1.68 3.81
C GLU A 44 10.29 0.77 2.90
N LEU A 45 8.96 0.91 2.87
CA LEU A 45 8.09 0.13 2.00
C LEU A 45 8.42 0.38 0.52
N MET A 46 8.65 1.64 0.13
CA MET A 46 9.06 2.00 -1.23
C MET A 46 10.37 1.31 -1.60
N GLN A 47 11.41 1.49 -0.79
CA GLN A 47 12.73 0.91 -1.02
C GLN A 47 12.68 -0.62 -1.12
N LYS A 48 12.02 -1.29 -0.17
CA LYS A 48 11.92 -2.76 -0.11
C LYS A 48 11.07 -3.35 -1.24
N SER A 49 10.10 -2.60 -1.76
CA SER A 49 9.29 -3.06 -2.90
C SER A 49 10.05 -3.07 -4.22
N GLY A 50 11.11 -2.27 -4.36
CA GLY A 50 11.78 -2.00 -5.64
C GLY A 50 10.88 -1.32 -6.68
N MET A 51 9.71 -0.82 -6.29
CA MET A 51 8.77 -0.13 -7.17
C MET A 51 8.99 1.39 -7.13
N PRO A 52 8.74 2.12 -8.23
CA PRO A 52 8.75 3.58 -8.20
C PRO A 52 7.76 4.12 -7.17
N ALA A 53 8.15 5.14 -6.37
CA ALA A 53 7.32 5.75 -5.33
C ALA A 53 5.91 6.14 -5.82
N LYS A 54 5.78 6.61 -7.08
CA LYS A 54 4.49 6.93 -7.72
C LYS A 54 3.49 5.76 -7.72
N LYS A 55 3.95 4.50 -7.66
CA LYS A 55 3.09 3.30 -7.61
C LYS A 55 2.40 3.13 -6.26
N PHE A 56 2.85 3.80 -5.21
CA PHE A 56 2.21 3.80 -3.89
C PHE A 56 1.00 4.72 -3.80
N PHE A 57 0.73 5.53 -4.83
CA PHE A 57 -0.47 6.37 -4.86
C PHE A 57 -1.70 5.61 -5.37
N ASN A 58 -2.83 5.86 -4.72
CA ASN A 58 -4.14 5.39 -5.10
C ASN A 58 -4.70 6.19 -6.29
N THR A 59 -4.14 6.00 -7.47
CA THR A 59 -4.47 6.77 -8.69
C THR A 59 -5.92 6.62 -9.15
N SER A 60 -6.61 5.54 -8.75
CA SER A 60 -8.04 5.34 -9.02
C SER A 60 -8.94 5.98 -7.96
N GLY A 61 -8.39 6.43 -6.84
CA GLY A 61 -9.14 7.04 -5.73
C GLY A 61 -9.65 8.45 -6.05
N LYS A 62 -10.83 8.78 -5.50
CA LYS A 62 -11.45 10.11 -5.67
C LYS A 62 -10.53 11.24 -5.20
N LYS A 63 -9.90 11.06 -4.03
CA LYS A 63 -9.02 12.07 -3.41
C LYS A 63 -7.77 12.36 -4.24
N TYR A 64 -7.20 11.35 -4.91
CA TYR A 64 -6.08 11.55 -5.83
C TYR A 64 -6.46 12.49 -6.99
N ARG A 65 -7.69 12.34 -7.52
CA ARG A 65 -8.21 13.18 -8.61
C ARG A 65 -8.59 14.58 -8.12
N GLU A 66 -9.33 14.67 -7.01
CA GLU A 66 -9.78 15.94 -6.43
C GLU A 66 -8.61 16.86 -6.04
N LEU A 67 -7.48 16.29 -5.60
CA LEU A 67 -6.30 17.05 -5.21
C LEU A 67 -5.31 17.29 -6.36
N ASN A 68 -5.65 16.91 -7.60
CA ASN A 68 -4.77 16.97 -8.77
C ASN A 68 -3.38 16.35 -8.50
N MET A 69 -3.36 15.21 -7.81
CA MET A 69 -2.11 14.61 -7.32
C MET A 69 -1.13 14.30 -8.43
N LYS A 70 -1.61 13.98 -9.64
CA LYS A 70 -0.75 13.70 -10.81
C LYS A 70 0.21 14.86 -11.10
N GLU A 71 -0.26 16.09 -11.00
CA GLU A 71 0.56 17.29 -11.24
C GLU A 71 1.45 17.56 -10.04
N LYS A 72 0.92 17.44 -8.82
CA LYS A 72 1.68 17.69 -7.58
C LYS A 72 2.87 16.77 -7.38
N ILE A 73 2.79 15.52 -7.85
CA ILE A 73 3.88 14.54 -7.70
C ILE A 73 4.70 14.38 -8.98
N ALA A 74 4.49 15.22 -10.00
CA ALA A 74 5.22 15.10 -11.27
C ALA A 74 6.74 15.15 -11.04
N ASP A 75 7.17 16.15 -10.28
CA ASP A 75 8.59 16.47 -10.00
C ASP A 75 8.97 16.27 -8.53
N ALA A 76 8.08 15.68 -7.73
CA ALA A 76 8.33 15.45 -6.30
C ALA A 76 9.41 14.37 -6.08
N THR A 77 10.15 14.49 -4.99
CA THR A 77 11.10 13.45 -4.53
C THR A 77 10.36 12.29 -3.84
N GLU A 78 11.06 11.20 -3.57
CA GLU A 78 10.48 10.07 -2.83
C GLU A 78 10.10 10.48 -1.39
N GLU A 79 10.91 11.33 -0.75
CA GLU A 79 10.64 11.86 0.59
C GLU A 79 9.39 12.74 0.62
N GLU A 80 9.22 13.61 -0.37
CA GLU A 80 8.02 14.44 -0.50
C GLU A 80 6.77 13.57 -0.77
N MET A 81 6.90 12.56 -1.62
CA MET A 81 5.81 11.60 -1.87
C MET A 81 5.45 10.82 -0.62
N ALA A 82 6.44 10.36 0.16
CA ALA A 82 6.20 9.64 1.41
C ALA A 82 5.50 10.53 2.44
N GLU A 83 5.87 11.80 2.54
CA GLU A 83 5.21 12.76 3.43
C GLU A 83 3.75 13.00 3.04
N ILE A 84 3.48 13.16 1.74
CA ILE A 84 2.11 13.27 1.22
C ILE A 84 1.30 12.02 1.58
N LEU A 85 1.85 10.83 1.36
CA LEU A 85 1.16 9.57 1.63
C LEU A 85 0.91 9.37 3.13
N ALA A 86 1.87 9.71 4.00
CA ALA A 86 1.72 9.65 5.45
C ALA A 86 0.63 10.61 5.96
N SER A 87 0.46 11.76 5.32
CA SER A 87 -0.56 12.75 5.71
C SER A 87 -1.99 12.27 5.51
N ASP A 88 -2.21 11.30 4.61
CA ASP A 88 -3.55 10.81 4.28
C ASP A 88 -3.55 9.40 3.69
N GLY A 89 -3.96 8.43 4.51
CA GLY A 89 -4.09 7.04 4.11
C GLY A 89 -5.06 6.77 2.94
N MET A 90 -5.93 7.71 2.57
CA MET A 90 -6.78 7.57 1.37
C MET A 90 -6.01 7.76 0.06
N LEU A 91 -4.86 8.43 0.11
CA LEU A 91 -3.93 8.57 -1.02
C LEU A 91 -3.07 7.32 -1.23
N ILE A 92 -2.99 6.43 -0.24
CA ILE A 92 -2.14 5.23 -0.33
C ILE A 92 -2.84 4.12 -1.12
N LYS A 93 -2.13 3.55 -2.09
CA LYS A 93 -2.56 2.39 -2.86
C LYS A 93 -2.69 1.19 -1.92
N ARG A 94 -3.72 0.40 -2.15
CA ARG A 94 -4.12 -0.67 -1.22
C ARG A 94 -4.54 -1.93 -1.97
N PRO A 95 -4.36 -3.11 -1.35
CA PRO A 95 -3.64 -3.32 -0.08
C PRO A 95 -2.12 -3.14 -0.22
N ILE A 96 -1.42 -3.00 0.90
CA ILE A 96 0.03 -3.20 0.99
C ILE A 96 0.27 -4.35 1.97
N VAL A 97 1.07 -5.34 1.57
CA VAL A 97 1.48 -6.46 2.43
C VAL A 97 2.99 -6.48 2.55
N THR A 98 3.51 -6.65 3.76
CA THR A 98 4.94 -6.78 4.01
C THR A 98 5.24 -7.73 5.17
N ASP A 99 6.36 -8.44 5.12
CA ASP A 99 6.96 -9.17 6.26
C ASP A 99 8.09 -8.38 6.95
N GLY A 100 8.35 -7.15 6.50
CA GLY A 100 9.50 -6.33 6.92
C GLY A 100 10.67 -6.34 5.93
N SER A 101 10.71 -7.29 4.99
CA SER A 101 11.76 -7.44 3.96
C SER A 101 11.20 -7.37 2.54
N ASN A 102 10.11 -8.10 2.28
CA ASN A 102 9.38 -8.13 1.03
C ASN A 102 8.15 -7.22 1.11
N VAL A 103 7.73 -6.68 -0.03
CA VAL A 103 6.55 -5.80 -0.11
C VAL A 103 5.76 -6.09 -1.39
N THR A 104 4.45 -6.27 -1.27
CA THR A 104 3.53 -6.26 -2.42
C THR A 104 2.58 -5.07 -2.33
N VAL A 105 2.31 -4.43 -3.47
CA VAL A 105 1.48 -3.23 -3.56
C VAL A 105 0.31 -3.44 -4.52
N GLY A 106 -0.89 -3.56 -3.96
CA GLY A 106 -2.07 -4.04 -4.65
C GLY A 106 -2.25 -5.55 -4.43
N PHE A 107 -3.10 -6.16 -5.25
CA PHE A 107 -3.32 -7.60 -5.21
C PHE A 107 -3.20 -8.17 -6.62
N LYS A 108 -2.26 -9.08 -6.78
CA LYS A 108 -2.19 -10.04 -7.88
C LYS A 108 -1.85 -11.39 -7.26
N GLU A 109 -2.59 -12.41 -7.65
CA GLU A 109 -2.46 -13.75 -7.08
C GLU A 109 -1.06 -14.33 -7.28
N GLU A 110 -0.51 -14.24 -8.49
CA GLU A 110 0.87 -14.69 -8.81
C GLU A 110 1.95 -13.98 -7.97
N GLU A 111 1.78 -12.67 -7.72
CA GLU A 111 2.71 -11.94 -6.86
C GLU A 111 2.56 -12.36 -5.39
N PHE A 112 1.35 -12.66 -4.95
CA PHE A 112 1.09 -13.11 -3.58
C PHE A 112 1.62 -14.53 -3.35
N GLU A 113 1.39 -15.45 -4.29
CA GLU A 113 1.94 -16.81 -4.26
C GLU A 113 3.47 -16.78 -4.20
N LYS A 114 4.12 -15.97 -5.04
CA LYS A 114 5.59 -15.86 -5.06
C LYS A 114 6.19 -15.30 -3.76
N ASN A 115 5.49 -14.40 -3.07
CA ASN A 115 6.05 -13.68 -1.92
C ASN A 115 5.60 -14.23 -0.57
N TRP A 116 4.42 -14.86 -0.49
CA TRP A 116 3.77 -15.18 0.78
C TRP A 116 3.47 -16.67 0.98
N LEU A 117 3.90 -17.53 0.05
CA LEU A 117 3.94 -19.00 0.16
C LEU A 117 5.37 -19.48 -0.07
#